data_AF-A0A537T0M9-F1
#
_entry.id   AF-A0A537T0M9-F1
#
_cell.length_a   1.000
_cell.length_b   1.000
_cell.length_c   1.000
_cell.angle_alpha   90.00
_cell.angle_beta   90.00
_cell.angle_gamma   90.00
#
_symmetry.space_group_name_H-M   'P 1'
#
loop_
_entity.id
_entity.type
_entity.pdbx_description
1 polymer ?
#
loop_
_entity_poly.entity_id
_entity_poly.type
_entity_poly.pdbx_seq_one_letter_code
_entity_poly.pdbx_strand_id
1 'polypeptide(L)'
;MAALISRGDSLLGTGDFVSARLFYERAANAGSGEAALRLGETYDPQFLAQAHLRGARGNIATAVFWYKRARDLGTREAEILLGGLPSN
;
A
#
# COMPACT_ATOMS: atom_id res chain seq x y z
N MET A 1 -10.00 -11.78 5.74
CA MET A 1 -9.10 -10.86 4.99
C MET A 1 -7.80 -10.60 5.76
N ALA A 2 -7.83 -10.49 7.09
CA ALA A 2 -6.64 -10.30 7.94
C ALA A 2 -5.46 -11.25 7.67
N ALA A 3 -5.70 -12.53 7.35
CA ALA A 3 -4.64 -13.48 7.02
C ALA A 3 -3.84 -13.11 5.75
N LEU A 4 -4.49 -12.48 4.76
CA LEU A 4 -3.81 -11.99 3.56
C LEU A 4 -2.94 -10.77 3.88
N ILE A 5 -3.46 -9.85 4.68
CA ILE A 5 -2.73 -8.65 5.12
C ILE A 5 -1.50 -9.06 5.92
N SER A 6 -1.67 -9.91 6.94
CA SER A 6 -0.57 -10.43 7.77
C SER A 6 0.50 -11.16 6.94
N ARG A 7 0.09 -11.90 5.91
CA ARG A 7 1.04 -12.54 4.99
C ARG A 7 1.80 -11.50 4.16
N GLY A 8 1.12 -10.48 3.67
CA GLY A 8 1.74 -9.34 3.00
C GLY A 8 2.74 -8.61 3.89
N ASP A 9 2.39 -8.35 5.15
CA ASP A 9 3.25 -7.67 6.12
C ASP A 9 4.52 -8.47 6.39
N SER A 10 4.38 -9.78 6.56
CA SER A 10 5.51 -10.68 6.77
C SER A 10 6.48 -10.65 5.58
N LEU A 11 5.94 -10.70 4.36
CA LEU A 11 6.74 -10.66 3.13
C LEU A 11 7.42 -9.31 2.94
N LEU A 12 6.70 -8.22 3.22
CA LEU A 12 7.24 -6.87 3.19
C LEU A 12 8.39 -6.70 4.19
N GLY A 13 8.25 -7.24 5.41
CA GLY A 13 9.32 -7.25 6.42
C GLY A 13 10.57 -8.02 5.99
N THR A 14 10.43 -9.02 5.12
CA THR A 14 11.57 -9.74 4.52
C THR A 14 12.14 -9.08 3.25
N GLY A 15 11.53 -7.99 2.78
CA GLY A 15 11.93 -7.30 1.55
C GLY A 15 11.36 -7.92 0.26
N ASP A 16 10.41 -8.85 0.35
CA ASP A 16 9.70 -9.39 -0.82
C ASP A 16 8.44 -8.56 -1.14
N PHE A 17 8.67 -7.45 -1.82
CA PHE A 17 7.62 -6.50 -2.22
C PHE A 17 6.65 -7.07 -3.23
N VAL A 18 7.15 -7.88 -4.16
CA VAL A 18 6.35 -8.42 -5.26
C VAL A 18 5.32 -9.35 -4.68
N SER A 19 5.74 -10.28 -3.82
CA SER A 19 4.82 -11.18 -3.15
C SER A 19 3.88 -10.41 -2.21
N ALA A 20 4.38 -9.46 -1.41
CA ALA A 20 3.55 -8.68 -0.50
C ALA A 20 2.39 -7.96 -1.24
N ARG A 21 2.70 -7.32 -2.37
CA ARG A 21 1.71 -6.62 -3.21
C ARG A 21 0.58 -7.54 -3.68
N LEU A 22 0.88 -8.78 -4.07
CA LEU A 22 -0.14 -9.75 -4.50
C LEU A 22 -1.12 -10.09 -3.37
N PHE A 23 -0.62 -10.26 -2.15
CA PHE A 23 -1.46 -10.55 -0.99
C PHE A 23 -2.36 -9.36 -0.62
N TYR A 24 -1.79 -8.15 -0.60
CA TYR A 24 -2.57 -6.93 -0.35
C TYR A 24 -3.60 -6.68 -1.45
N GLU A 25 -3.24 -6.86 -2.72
CA GLU A 25 -4.16 -6.67 -3.85
C GLU A 25 -5.37 -7.61 -3.74
N ARG A 26 -5.13 -8.88 -3.41
CA ARG A 26 -6.22 -9.84 -3.20
C ARG A 26 -7.14 -9.42 -2.06
N ALA A 27 -6.59 -8.91 -0.95
CA ALA A 27 -7.39 -8.45 0.18
C ALA A 27 -8.14 -7.14 -0.14
N ALA A 28 -7.53 -6.21 -0.86
CA ALA A 28 -8.13 -4.96 -1.31
C ALA A 28 -9.27 -5.20 -2.31
N ASN A 29 -9.08 -6.16 -3.22
CA ASN A 29 -10.12 -6.60 -4.14
C ASN A 29 -11.29 -7.29 -3.42
N ALA A 30 -11.05 -7.89 -2.27
CA ALA A 30 -12.07 -8.44 -1.38
C ALA A 30 -12.73 -7.39 -0.46
N GLY A 31 -12.42 -6.09 -0.63
CA GLY A 31 -13.06 -5.00 0.11
C GLY A 31 -12.32 -4.52 1.37
N SER A 32 -11.08 -4.97 1.61
CA SER A 32 -10.29 -4.46 2.72
C SER A 32 -9.64 -3.12 2.38
N GLY A 33 -10.11 -2.05 3.02
CA GLY A 33 -9.49 -0.73 2.89
C GLY A 33 -8.07 -0.67 3.46
N GLU A 34 -7.82 -1.35 4.59
CA GLU A 34 -6.48 -1.51 5.16
C GLU A 34 -5.51 -2.14 4.15
N ALA A 35 -5.92 -3.21 3.48
CA ALA A 35 -5.09 -3.84 2.44
C ALA A 35 -4.81 -2.89 1.26
N ALA A 36 -5.81 -2.10 0.85
CA ALA A 36 -5.61 -1.10 -0.20
C ALA A 36 -4.62 -0.02 0.25
N LEU A 37 -4.66 0.40 1.52
CA LEU A 37 -3.71 1.34 2.09
C LEU A 37 -2.28 0.75 2.08
N ARG A 38 -2.10 -0.46 2.63
CA ARG A 38 -0.80 -1.15 2.64
C ARG A 38 -0.24 -1.34 1.24
N LEU A 39 -1.09 -1.66 0.26
CA LEU A 39 -0.70 -1.77 -1.13
C LEU A 39 -0.20 -0.42 -1.68
N GLY A 40 -0.91 0.66 -1.41
CA GLY A 40 -0.52 2.02 -1.77
C GLY A 40 0.84 2.41 -1.19
N GLU A 41 1.08 2.12 0.08
CA GLU A 41 2.37 2.35 0.75
C GLU A 41 3.52 1.66 0.02
N THR A 42 3.32 0.41 -0.45
CA THR A 42 4.38 -0.29 -1.19
C THR A 42 4.71 0.35 -2.55
N TYR A 43 3.82 1.18 -3.11
CA TYR A 43 4.07 1.93 -4.35
C TYR A 43 4.49 3.38 -4.08
N ASP A 44 4.35 3.87 -2.86
CA ASP A 44 4.69 5.24 -2.49
C ASP A 44 6.22 5.40 -2.35
N PRO A 45 6.88 6.20 -3.20
CA PRO A 45 8.32 6.40 -3.12
C PRO A 45 8.78 7.03 -1.79
N GLN A 46 7.95 7.86 -1.15
CA GLN A 46 8.29 8.48 0.13
C GLN A 46 8.28 7.42 1.24
N PHE A 47 7.27 6.55 1.24
CA PHE A 47 7.19 5.43 2.18
C PHE A 47 8.37 4.46 1.99
N LEU A 48 8.68 4.09 0.74
CA LEU A 48 9.80 3.20 0.43
C LEU A 48 11.16 3.82 0.83
N ALA A 49 11.32 5.13 0.65
CA ALA A 49 12.53 5.85 1.08
C ALA A 49 12.68 5.83 2.62
N GLN A 50 11.59 6.07 3.37
CA GLN A 50 11.59 6.04 4.83
C GLN A 50 11.87 4.64 5.37
N ALA A 51 11.27 3.62 4.76
CA ALA A 51 11.45 2.24 5.16
C ALA A 51 12.84 1.66 4.78
N HIS A 52 13.72 2.47 4.16
CA HIS A 52 15.02 2.05 3.62
C HIS A 52 14.91 0.93 2.57
N LEU A 53 13.74 0.80 1.95
CA LEU A 53 13.36 -0.24 1.02
C LEU A 53 13.75 0.17 -0.42
N ARG A 54 15.05 0.37 -0.64
CA ARG A 54 15.62 0.90 -1.90
C ARG A 54 15.50 -0.05 -3.11
N GLY A 55 15.04 -1.29 -2.92
CA GLY A 55 14.88 -2.29 -3.98
C GLY A 55 13.54 -2.23 -4.71
N ALA A 56 12.53 -1.59 -4.14
CA ALA A 56 11.20 -1.51 -4.74
C ALA A 56 11.07 -0.29 -5.66
N ARG A 57 10.59 -0.50 -6.88
CA ARG A 57 10.15 0.61 -7.74
C ARG A 57 8.80 1.12 -7.25
N GLY A 58 8.80 2.34 -6.71
CA GLY A 58 7.59 3.10 -6.43
C GLY A 58 6.93 3.64 -7.71
N ASN A 59 5.62 3.87 -7.65
CA ASN A 59 4.83 4.54 -8.66
C ASN A 59 3.75 5.38 -7.95
N ILE A 60 3.91 6.70 -7.99
CA ILE A 60 3.02 7.65 -7.30
C ILE A 60 1.58 7.51 -7.81
N ALA A 61 1.37 7.36 -9.13
CA ALA A 61 0.02 7.23 -9.69
C ALA A 61 -0.68 5.97 -9.16
N THR A 62 0.06 4.86 -9.03
CA THR A 62 -0.46 3.62 -8.43
C THR A 62 -0.74 3.78 -6.93
N ALA A 63 0.13 4.48 -6.19
CA ALA A 63 -0.11 4.79 -4.77
C ALA A 63 -1.39 5.61 -4.59
N VAL A 64 -1.57 6.68 -5.36
CA VAL A 64 -2.80 7.52 -5.34
C VAL A 64 -4.05 6.68 -5.62
N PHE A 65 -4.00 5.80 -6.62
CA PHE A 65 -5.12 4.92 -6.95
C PHE A 65 -5.55 4.06 -5.75
N TRP A 66 -4.57 3.40 -5.10
CA TRP A 66 -4.85 2.52 -3.98
C TRP A 66 -5.27 3.27 -2.72
N TYR A 67 -4.69 4.44 -2.43
CA TYR A 67 -5.15 5.27 -1.32
C TYR A 67 -6.58 5.79 -1.54
N LYS A 68 -6.95 6.21 -2.77
CA LYS A 68 -8.35 6.55 -3.08
C LYS A 68 -9.28 5.38 -2.82
N ARG A 69 -8.90 4.18 -3.28
CA ARG A 69 -9.68 2.96 -3.00
C ARG A 69 -9.78 2.66 -1.50
N ALA A 70 -8.69 2.82 -0.75
CA ALA A 70 -8.68 2.63 0.70
C ALA A 70 -9.65 3.58 1.41
N ARG A 71 -9.64 4.86 1.02
CA ARG A 71 -10.59 5.87 1.50
C ARG A 71 -12.03 5.48 1.17
N ASP A 72 -12.30 5.08 -0.07
CA ASP A 72 -13.63 4.69 -0.51
C ASP A 72 -14.15 3.42 0.19
N LEU A 73 -13.23 2.57 0.69
CA LEU A 73 -13.51 1.41 1.55
C LEU A 73 -13.55 1.76 3.06
N GLY A 74 -13.50 3.04 3.42
CA GLY A 74 -13.66 3.53 4.80
C GLY A 74 -12.37 3.69 5.61
N THR A 75 -11.20 3.55 5.00
CA THR A 75 -9.90 3.74 5.69
C THR A 75 -9.53 5.22 5.71
N ARG A 76 -9.73 5.87 6.86
CA ARG A 76 -9.52 7.31 7.03
C ARG A 76 -8.06 7.73 6.91
N GLU A 77 -7.11 6.88 7.30
CA GLU A 77 -5.68 7.21 7.16
C GLU A 77 -5.27 7.50 5.71
N ALA A 78 -5.99 6.93 4.74
CA ALA A 78 -5.73 7.18 3.33
C ALA A 78 -5.93 8.66 2.93
N GLU A 79 -6.77 9.42 3.63
CA GLU A 79 -6.96 10.85 3.35
C GLU A 79 -5.72 11.66 3.72
N ILE A 80 -5.05 11.29 4.81
CA ILE A 80 -3.81 11.93 5.26
C ILE A 80 -2.69 11.65 4.25
N LEU A 81 -2.57 10.37 3.84
CA LEU A 81 -1.56 9.96 2.86
C LEU A 81 -1.80 10.63 1.50
N LEU A 82 -3.05 10.73 1.05
CA LEU A 82 -3.40 11.45 -0.19
C LEU A 82 -3.05 12.93 -0.14
N GLY A 83 -3.22 13.59 1.01
CA GLY A 83 -2.86 15.00 1.18
C GLY A 83 -1.35 15.26 1.27
N GLY A 84 -0.57 14.25 1.64
CA GLY A 84 0.89 14.32 1.73
C GLY A 84 1.64 14.00 0.42
N LEU A 85 0.96 13.43 -0.57
CA LEU A 85 1.57 13.10 -1.87
C LEU A 85 1.83 14.37 -2.70
N PRO A 86 2.95 14.43 -3.43
CA PRO A 86 3.26 15.58 -4.26
C PRO A 86 2.21 15.74 -5.37
N SER A 87 1.57 16.91 -5.40
CA SER A 87 0.74 17.38 -6.52
C SER A 87 1.65 17.61 -7.73
N ASN A 88 1.82 16.59 -8.57
CA ASN A 88 2.60 16.73 -9.82
C ASN A 88 1.89 17.61 -10.84
#